data_AF-A0A2L2YQR7-F1
#
_entry.id   AF-A0A2L2YQR7-F1
#
_cell.length_a   1.000
_cell.length_b   1.000
_cell.length_c   1.000
_cell.angle_alpha   90.00
_cell.angle_beta   90.00
_cell.angle_gamma   90.00
#
_symmetry.space_group_name_H-M   'P 1'
#
loop_
_entity.id
_entity.type
_entity.pdbx_description
1 polymer ?
#
loop_
_entity_poly.entity_id
_entity_poly.type
_entity_poly.pdbx_seq_one_letter_code
_entity_poly.pdbx_strand_id
1 'polypeptide(L)'
;MVEIQLSKEVPEELLITFCVCTTLLVAVHMLALLISTCILPHIEAVTSMPCSISESPHEKLHWYIETAWAFSTVFGILLFLLEIAILCWVKFYEYSFTAAWCTTIVLFPVVLILLAFAIHFYRTLVAHKFELSKHGLRELESLANRLHGDSLDRNSEHSVLAV
;
A
#
# COMPACT_ATOMS: atom_id res chain seq x y z
N MET A 1 -4.92 -22.95 7.56
CA MET A 1 -6.39 -22.70 7.51
C MET A 1 -7.07 -23.76 6.62
N VAL A 2 -6.96 -25.05 6.94
CA VAL A 2 -7.45 -26.14 6.04
C VAL A 2 -8.34 -27.18 6.74
N GLU A 3 -8.75 -26.97 7.99
CA GLU A 3 -9.69 -27.90 8.66
C GLU A 3 -10.83 -27.13 9.31
N ILE A 4 -11.88 -26.85 8.53
CA ILE A 4 -13.19 -26.44 9.07
C ILE A 4 -14.22 -27.41 8.49
N GLN A 5 -14.60 -28.39 9.30
CA GLN A 5 -15.78 -29.23 9.06
C GLN A 5 -17.01 -28.35 9.32
N LEU A 6 -17.63 -27.87 8.24
CA LEU A 6 -18.73 -26.92 8.29
C LEU A 6 -20.05 -27.65 8.63
N SER A 7 -20.39 -27.69 9.92
CA SER A 7 -21.75 -27.99 10.36
C SER A 7 -22.69 -26.86 9.94
N LYS A 8 -23.93 -27.20 9.55
CA LYS A 8 -24.95 -26.32 8.96
C LYS A 8 -25.39 -25.07 9.77
N GLU A 9 -24.85 -24.86 10.97
CA GLU A 9 -25.29 -23.82 11.90
C GLU A 9 -24.45 -22.54 11.88
N VAL A 10 -23.30 -22.53 11.20
CA VAL A 10 -22.47 -21.33 11.10
C VAL A 10 -23.01 -20.41 9.99
N PRO A 11 -23.27 -19.11 10.26
CA PRO A 11 -23.78 -18.18 9.26
C PRO A 11 -22.77 -17.95 8.13
N GLU A 12 -23.24 -18.06 6.90
CA GLU A 12 -22.44 -17.92 5.67
C GLU A 12 -21.72 -16.56 5.59
N GLU A 13 -22.38 -15.51 6.08
CA GLU A 13 -21.84 -14.14 6.20
C GLU A 13 -20.50 -14.07 6.94
N LEU A 14 -20.35 -14.89 8.00
CA LEU A 14 -19.14 -14.89 8.83
C LEU A 14 -17.97 -15.56 8.09
N LEU A 15 -18.26 -16.59 7.28
CA LEU A 15 -17.27 -17.24 6.43
C LEU A 15 -16.81 -16.35 5.27
N ILE A 16 -17.75 -15.64 4.65
CA ILE A 16 -17.42 -14.68 3.58
C ILE A 16 -16.51 -13.59 4.14
N THR A 17 -16.87 -13.04 5.31
CA THR A 17 -16.07 -12.00 5.97
C THR A 17 -14.67 -12.49 6.31
N PHE A 18 -14.55 -13.70 6.85
CA PHE A 18 -13.26 -14.36 7.12
C PHE A 18 -12.43 -14.50 5.84
N CYS A 19 -12.99 -15.09 4.78
CA CYS A 19 -12.28 -15.30 3.52
C CYS A 19 -11.77 -14.00 2.88
N VAL A 20 -12.61 -12.96 2.89
CA VAL A 20 -12.24 -11.63 2.39
C VAL A 20 -11.14 -11.02 3.27
N CYS A 21 -11.24 -11.14 4.60
CA CYS A 21 -10.25 -10.62 5.54
C CYS A 21 -8.89 -11.29 5.34
N THR A 22 -8.82 -12.62 5.30
CA THR A 22 -7.59 -13.38 5.04
C THR A 22 -6.96 -12.98 3.70
N THR A 23 -7.77 -12.83 2.65
CA THR A 23 -7.29 -12.45 1.32
C THR A 23 -6.67 -11.04 1.32
N LEU A 24 -7.33 -10.08 1.96
CA LEU A 24 -6.81 -8.72 2.12
C LEU A 24 -5.54 -8.70 2.97
N LEU A 25 -5.47 -9.49 4.03
CA LEU A 25 -4.31 -9.61 4.89
C LEU A 25 -3.09 -10.08 4.08
N VAL A 26 -3.25 -11.14 3.30
CA VAL A 26 -2.18 -11.65 2.42
C VAL A 26 -1.78 -10.62 1.38
N ALA A 27 -2.76 -9.96 0.74
CA ALA A 27 -2.49 -8.92 -0.26
C ALA A 27 -1.67 -7.75 0.31
N VAL A 28 -2.02 -7.27 1.51
CA VAL A 28 -1.29 -6.17 2.18
C VAL A 28 0.12 -6.59 2.59
N HIS A 29 0.33 -7.84 3.01
CA HIS A 29 1.68 -8.35 3.26
C HIS A 29 2.53 -8.40 1.99
N MET A 30 1.96 -8.87 0.87
CA MET A 30 2.67 -8.86 -0.41
C MET A 30 2.98 -7.43 -0.87
N LEU A 31 2.10 -6.47 -0.59
CA LEU A 31 2.37 -5.04 -0.83
C LEU A 31 3.54 -4.53 0.01
N ALA A 32 3.63 -4.88 1.29
CA ALA A 32 4.76 -4.50 2.14
C ALA A 32 6.09 -5.08 1.65
N LEU A 33 6.08 -6.32 1.14
CA LEU A 33 7.26 -6.97 0.54
C LEU A 33 7.64 -6.32 -0.79
N LEU A 34 6.66 -5.96 -1.62
CA LEU A 34 6.89 -5.23 -2.86
C LEU A 34 7.57 -3.89 -2.56
N ILE A 35 7.04 -3.11 -1.61
CA ILE A 35 7.62 -1.84 -1.19
C ILE A 35 9.05 -2.05 -0.67
N SER A 36 9.28 -3.07 0.17
CA SER A 36 10.62 -3.38 0.71
C SER A 36 11.62 -3.80 -0.38
N THR A 37 11.17 -4.56 -1.38
CA THR A 37 12.01 -4.99 -2.52
C THR A 37 12.34 -3.81 -3.43
N CYS A 38 11.41 -2.89 -3.61
CA CYS A 38 11.60 -1.68 -4.41
C CYS A 38 12.49 -0.62 -3.72
N ILE A 39 12.67 -0.67 -2.39
CA ILE A 39 13.57 0.23 -1.65
C ILE A 39 15.05 -0.07 -1.95
N LEU A 40 15.41 -1.34 -2.15
CA LEU A 40 16.80 -1.80 -2.27
C LEU A 40 17.58 -1.20 -3.47
N PRO A 41 17.08 -1.24 -4.73
CA PRO A 41 17.78 -0.64 -5.86
C PRO A 41 17.82 0.89 -5.81
N HIS A 42 16.88 1.51 -5.10
CA HIS A 42 16.83 2.96 -4.94
C HIS A 42 17.92 3.46 -4.00
N ILE A 43 18.22 2.76 -2.91
CA ILE A 43 19.31 3.13 -1.98
C ILE A 43 20.69 2.91 -2.60
N GLU A 44 20.91 1.84 -3.37
CA GLU A 44 22.20 1.56 -4.00
C GLU A 44 22.56 2.58 -5.11
N ALA A 45 21.56 3.09 -5.83
CA ALA A 45 21.75 4.18 -6.79
C ALA A 45 22.21 5.50 -6.13
N VAL A 46 21.89 5.72 -4.85
CA VAL A 46 22.23 6.95 -4.09
C VAL A 46 23.69 6.95 -3.61
N THR A 47 24.27 5.79 -3.34
CA THR A 47 25.66 5.67 -2.86
C THR A 47 26.72 5.71 -3.96
N SER A 48 26.34 5.64 -5.24
CA SER A 48 27.29 5.52 -6.36
C SER A 48 27.64 6.84 -7.08
N MET A 49 27.02 7.97 -6.71
CA MET A 49 27.26 9.27 -7.33
C MET A 49 27.88 10.28 -6.34
N PRO A 50 29.22 10.38 -6.25
CA PRO A 50 29.86 11.43 -5.47
C PRO A 50 29.85 12.75 -6.25
N CYS A 51 29.38 13.82 -5.59
CA CYS A 51 29.46 15.24 -5.98
C CYS A 51 28.43 15.75 -7.01
N SER A 52 27.39 16.46 -6.54
CA SER A 52 27.37 17.94 -6.50
C SER A 52 25.99 18.45 -6.11
N ILE A 53 26.03 19.50 -5.30
CA ILE A 53 24.96 20.27 -4.67
C ILE A 53 23.89 20.74 -5.68
N SER A 54 22.65 20.33 -5.44
CA SER A 54 21.42 21.14 -5.62
C SER A 54 20.30 20.40 -4.88
N GLU A 55 19.52 21.09 -4.04
CA GLU A 55 18.47 20.50 -3.19
C GLU A 55 17.53 19.62 -4.02
N SER A 56 17.72 18.31 -3.92
CA SER A 56 17.10 17.36 -4.82
C SER A 56 15.74 16.91 -4.27
N PRO A 57 14.75 16.62 -5.12
CA PRO A 57 13.41 16.13 -4.76
C PRO A 57 13.40 14.73 -4.09
N HIS A 58 14.53 14.32 -3.53
CA HIS A 58 14.85 13.03 -2.96
C HIS A 58 14.18 12.80 -1.59
N GLU A 59 14.06 13.84 -0.75
CA GLU A 59 13.50 13.69 0.60
C GLU A 59 11.98 13.40 0.56
N LYS A 60 11.26 14.03 -0.38
CA LYS A 60 9.81 13.81 -0.55
C LYS A 60 9.48 12.42 -1.08
N LEU A 61 10.32 11.85 -1.93
CA LEU A 61 10.13 10.51 -2.47
C LEU A 61 10.37 9.43 -1.40
N HIS A 62 11.43 9.57 -0.61
CA HIS A 62 11.75 8.63 0.47
C HIS A 62 10.69 8.64 1.57
N TRP A 63 10.26 9.83 2.01
CA TRP A 63 9.17 9.98 2.99
C TRP A 63 7.87 9.31 2.52
N TYR A 64 7.58 9.35 1.22
CA TYR A 64 6.41 8.69 0.64
C TYR A 64 6.52 7.16 0.70
N ILE A 65 7.68 6.60 0.36
CA ILE A 65 7.93 5.16 0.42
C ILE A 65 7.86 4.66 1.86
N GLU A 66 8.45 5.42 2.79
CA GLU A 66 8.40 5.14 4.22
C GLU A 66 6.96 5.21 4.76
N THR A 67 6.18 6.22 4.34
CA THR A 67 4.75 6.32 4.69
C THR A 67 3.93 5.16 4.10
N ALA A 68 4.21 4.74 2.86
CA ALA A 68 3.53 3.61 2.22
C ALA A 68 3.86 2.29 2.91
N TRP A 69 5.13 2.07 3.26
CA TRP A 69 5.57 0.90 4.03
C TRP A 69 4.93 0.86 5.42
N ALA A 70 4.95 2.00 6.15
CA ALA A 70 4.33 2.11 7.46
C ALA A 70 2.82 1.86 7.37
N PHE A 71 2.16 2.40 6.34
CA PHE A 71 0.73 2.18 6.09
C PHE A 71 0.41 0.70 5.85
N SER A 72 1.14 0.00 4.99
CA SER A 72 0.93 -1.43 4.73
C SER A 72 1.13 -2.26 6.00
N THR A 73 2.06 -1.87 6.87
CA THR A 73 2.28 -2.53 8.16
C THR A 73 1.11 -2.30 9.12
N VAL A 74 0.65 -1.05 9.27
CA VAL A 74 -0.50 -0.70 10.12
C VAL A 74 -1.78 -1.38 9.65
N PHE A 75 -2.04 -1.38 8.33
CA PHE A 75 -3.22 -2.03 7.76
C PHE A 75 -3.15 -3.56 7.91
N GLY A 76 -1.96 -4.15 7.77
CA GLY A 76 -1.73 -5.57 8.03
C GLY A 76 -1.99 -5.95 9.49
N ILE A 77 -1.52 -5.14 10.45
CA ILE A 77 -1.80 -5.34 11.89
C ILE A 77 -3.30 -5.24 12.19
N LEU A 78 -4.00 -4.27 11.58
CA LEU A 78 -5.45 -4.12 11.75
C LEU A 78 -6.21 -5.34 11.22
N LEU A 79 -5.88 -5.81 10.01
CA LEU A 79 -6.49 -7.00 9.42
C LEU A 79 -6.15 -8.27 10.20
N PHE A 80 -4.93 -8.40 10.73
CA PHE A 80 -4.55 -9.53 11.58
C PHE A 80 -5.38 -9.55 12.88
N LEU A 81 -5.58 -8.40 13.51
CA LEU A 81 -6.42 -8.30 14.70
C LEU A 81 -7.88 -8.66 14.39
N LEU A 82 -8.40 -8.22 13.24
CA LEU A 82 -9.73 -8.54 12.77
C LEU A 82 -9.88 -10.04 12.46
N GLU A 83 -8.88 -10.67 11.86
CA GLU A 83 -8.84 -12.11 11.61
C GLU A 83 -8.95 -12.92 12.91
N ILE A 84 -8.16 -12.55 13.94
CA ILE A 84 -8.23 -13.18 15.25
C ILE A 84 -9.61 -12.94 15.91
N ALA A 85 -10.20 -11.75 15.75
CA ALA A 85 -11.54 -11.45 16.23
C ALA A 85 -12.59 -12.38 15.59
N ILE A 86 -12.54 -12.54 14.27
CA ILE A 86 -13.45 -13.40 13.51
C ILE A 86 -13.25 -14.87 13.90
N LEU A 87 -12.01 -15.33 14.08
CA LEU A 87 -11.72 -16.69 14.53
C LEU A 87 -12.28 -16.97 15.94
N CYS A 88 -12.16 -16.01 16.86
CA CYS A 88 -12.78 -16.11 18.18
C CYS A 88 -14.30 -16.15 18.05
N TRP A 89 -14.87 -15.30 17.20
CA TRP A 89 -16.31 -15.27 16.97
C TRP A 89 -16.84 -16.60 16.42
N VAL A 90 -16.21 -17.15 15.38
CA VAL A 90 -16.55 -18.48 14.81
C VAL A 90 -16.44 -19.57 15.87
N LYS A 91 -15.35 -19.57 16.66
CA LYS A 91 -15.09 -20.62 17.67
C LYS A 91 -16.09 -20.57 18.84
N PHE A 92 -16.48 -19.37 19.28
CA PHE A 92 -17.37 -19.19 20.43
C PHE A 92 -18.86 -19.08 20.06
N TYR A 93 -19.19 -19.01 18.76
CA TYR A 93 -20.56 -18.93 18.27
C TYR A 93 -21.46 -20.04 18.83
N GLU A 94 -20.94 -21.26 18.89
CA GLU A 94 -21.67 -22.45 19.36
C GLU A 94 -21.74 -22.55 20.90
N TYR A 95 -20.81 -21.90 21.63
CA TYR A 95 -20.61 -22.16 23.06
C TYR A 95 -21.17 -21.05 23.97
N SER A 96 -21.05 -19.78 23.58
CA SER A 96 -21.56 -18.66 24.37
C SER A 96 -21.54 -17.34 23.58
N PHE A 97 -22.74 -16.81 23.29
CA PHE A 97 -22.90 -15.44 22.76
C PHE A 97 -22.25 -14.38 23.68
N THR A 98 -22.19 -14.63 24.98
CA THR A 98 -21.56 -13.72 25.96
C THR A 98 -20.04 -13.64 25.76
N ALA A 99 -19.36 -14.76 25.49
CA ALA A 99 -17.92 -14.78 25.28
C ALA A 99 -17.51 -14.04 23.99
N ALA A 100 -18.31 -14.19 22.93
CA ALA A 100 -18.13 -13.45 21.68
C ALA A 100 -18.27 -11.93 21.91
N TRP A 101 -19.29 -11.51 22.67
CA TRP A 101 -19.51 -10.10 23.00
C TRP A 101 -18.37 -9.50 23.84
N CYS A 102 -17.88 -10.23 24.84
CA CYS A 102 -16.73 -9.80 25.64
C CYS A 102 -15.48 -9.60 24.79
N THR A 103 -15.23 -10.51 23.84
CA THR A 103 -14.08 -10.42 22.93
C THR A 103 -14.18 -9.15 22.06
N THR A 104 -15.35 -8.87 21.51
CA THR A 104 -15.58 -7.65 20.71
C THR A 104 -15.40 -6.38 21.54
N ILE A 105 -15.91 -6.34 22.78
CA ILE A 105 -15.75 -5.17 23.66
C ILE A 105 -14.27 -4.89 23.94
N VAL A 106 -13.47 -5.92 24.20
CA VAL A 106 -12.03 -5.76 24.50
C VAL A 106 -11.23 -5.36 23.25
N LEU A 107 -11.61 -5.88 22.08
CA LEU A 107 -10.93 -5.56 20.82
C LEU A 107 -11.33 -4.19 20.25
N PHE A 108 -12.55 -3.73 20.50
CA PHE A 108 -13.08 -2.47 20.00
C PHE A 108 -12.17 -1.25 20.22
N PRO A 109 -11.64 -0.96 21.44
CA PRO A 109 -10.76 0.19 21.64
C PRO A 109 -9.45 0.09 20.84
N VAL A 110 -8.90 -1.11 20.71
CA VAL A 110 -7.68 -1.35 19.92
C VAL A 110 -7.94 -1.09 18.44
N VAL A 111 -9.07 -1.60 17.92
CA VAL A 111 -9.49 -1.37 16.53
C VAL A 111 -9.74 0.11 16.27
N LEU A 112 -10.39 0.84 17.20
CA LEU A 112 -10.61 2.28 17.02
C LEU A 112 -9.32 3.08 16.96
N ILE A 113 -8.35 2.79 17.82
CA ILE A 113 -7.04 3.46 17.81
C ILE A 113 -6.33 3.15 16.49
N LEU A 114 -6.27 1.88 16.07
CA LEU A 114 -5.64 1.49 14.81
C LEU A 114 -6.36 2.10 13.59
N LEU A 115 -7.69 2.22 13.63
CA LEU A 115 -8.48 2.84 12.57
C LEU A 115 -8.22 4.35 12.50
N ALA A 116 -8.08 5.03 13.64
CA ALA A 116 -7.72 6.45 13.67
C ALA A 116 -6.34 6.67 13.03
N PHE A 117 -5.36 5.83 13.36
CA PHE A 117 -4.06 5.84 12.69
C PHE A 117 -4.19 5.55 11.20
N ALA A 118 -4.91 4.49 10.80
CA ALA A 118 -5.13 4.15 9.40
C ALA A 118 -5.77 5.30 8.61
N ILE A 119 -6.75 6.01 9.19
CA ILE A 119 -7.40 7.18 8.58
C ILE A 119 -6.41 8.36 8.48
N HIS A 120 -5.62 8.62 9.52
CA HIS A 120 -4.60 9.66 9.49
C HIS A 120 -3.59 9.43 8.34
N PHE A 121 -3.11 8.20 8.20
CA PHE A 121 -2.20 7.80 7.11
C PHE A 121 -2.91 7.79 5.75
N TYR A 122 -4.17 7.36 5.67
CA TYR A 122 -4.96 7.40 4.43
C TYR A 122 -5.15 8.84 3.92
N ARG A 123 -5.45 9.79 4.82
CA ARG A 123 -5.57 11.21 4.43
C ARG A 123 -4.23 11.78 3.97
N THR A 124 -3.14 11.38 4.62
CA THR A 124 -1.77 11.74 4.22
C THR A 124 -1.46 11.20 2.82
N LEU A 125 -1.87 9.96 2.51
CA LEU A 125 -1.73 9.37 1.18
C LEU A 125 -2.59 10.08 0.12
N VAL A 126 -3.87 10.34 0.39
CA VAL A 126 -4.81 10.94 -0.58
C VAL A 126 -4.46 12.38 -0.90
N ALA A 127 -4.10 13.19 0.11
CA ALA A 127 -3.68 14.57 -0.11
C ALA A 127 -2.45 14.64 -1.03
N HIS A 128 -1.50 13.71 -0.86
CA HIS A 128 -0.25 13.71 -1.61
C HIS A 128 -0.36 13.06 -3.01
N LYS A 129 -1.24 12.07 -3.21
CA LYS A 129 -1.51 11.45 -4.52
C LYS A 129 -2.01 12.47 -5.56
N PHE A 130 -2.76 13.49 -5.12
CA PHE A 130 -3.26 14.55 -5.98
C PHE A 130 -2.15 15.47 -6.51
N GLU A 131 -1.14 15.77 -5.69
CA GLU A 131 0.05 16.52 -6.08
C GLU A 131 0.93 15.70 -7.05
N LEU A 132 1.12 14.41 -6.73
CA LEU A 132 1.99 13.50 -7.48
C LEU A 132 1.43 13.12 -8.84
N SER A 133 0.12 12.89 -8.99
CA SER A 133 -0.47 12.65 -10.32
C SER A 133 -0.28 13.84 -11.25
N LYS A 134 -0.24 15.07 -10.73
CA LYS A 134 0.00 16.28 -11.54
C LYS A 134 1.48 16.46 -11.89
N HIS A 135 2.38 16.23 -10.95
CA HIS A 135 3.82 16.30 -11.21
C HIS A 135 4.32 15.17 -12.12
N GLY A 136 3.86 13.93 -11.90
CA GLY A 136 4.19 12.80 -12.77
C GLY A 136 3.71 12.97 -14.21
N LEU A 137 2.53 13.59 -14.41
CA LEU A 137 2.06 13.96 -15.75
C LEU A 137 2.94 15.01 -16.41
N ARG A 138 3.36 16.04 -15.68
CA ARG A 138 4.27 17.08 -16.19
C ARG A 138 5.66 16.56 -16.51
N GLU A 139 6.19 15.64 -15.72
CA GLU A 139 7.48 15.01 -15.99
C GLU A 139 7.41 14.12 -17.23
N LEU A 140 6.36 13.30 -17.37
CA LEU A 140 6.12 12.53 -18.60
C LEU A 140 5.96 13.43 -19.82
N GLU A 141 5.22 14.54 -19.67
CA GLU A 141 5.02 15.53 -20.73
C GLU A 141 6.34 16.20 -21.13
N SER A 142 7.19 16.53 -20.17
CA SER A 142 8.52 17.10 -20.43
C SER A 142 9.46 16.11 -21.15
N LEU A 143 9.38 14.82 -20.81
CA LEU A 143 10.15 13.76 -21.48
C LEU A 143 9.64 13.53 -22.90
N ALA A 144 8.32 13.52 -23.10
CA ALA A 144 7.72 13.41 -24.43
C ALA A 144 8.12 14.59 -25.33
N ASN A 145 8.10 15.82 -24.80
CA ASN A 145 8.52 17.00 -25.54
C ASN A 145 10.01 16.98 -25.91
N ARG A 146 10.89 16.51 -25.01
CA ARG A 146 12.31 16.35 -25.33
C ARG A 146 12.56 15.33 -26.44
N LEU A 147 11.82 14.22 -26.43
CA LEU A 147 11.90 13.21 -27.48
C LEU A 147 11.35 13.72 -28.83
N HIS A 148 10.32 14.58 -28.79
CA HIS A 148 9.75 15.20 -29.98
C HIS A 148 10.68 16.27 -30.59
N GLY A 149 11.34 17.07 -29.76
CA GLY A 149 12.36 18.04 -30.22
C GLY A 149 13.58 17.35 -30.83
N ASP A 150 14.11 16.33 -30.17
CA ASP A 150 15.28 15.56 -30.65
C ASP A 150 15.00 14.82 -31.98
N SER A 151 13.76 14.35 -32.17
CA SER A 151 13.36 13.70 -33.43
C SER A 151 13.16 14.69 -34.59
N LEU A 152 12.74 15.93 -34.32
CA LEU A 152 12.66 17.02 -35.31
C LEU A 152 14.05 17.51 -35.75
N ASP A 153 14.99 17.64 -34.82
CA ASP A 153 16.37 18.03 -35.14
C ASP A 153 17.07 16.96 -35.98
N ARG A 154 16.92 15.67 -35.62
CA ARG A 154 17.45 14.55 -36.44
C ARG A 154 16.89 14.52 -37.86
N ASN A 155 15.60 14.83 -38.03
CA ASN A 155 14.96 14.81 -39.36
C ASN A 155 15.37 16.02 -40.22
N SER A 156 15.69 17.14 -39.56
CA SER A 156 16.21 18.34 -40.21
C SER A 156 17.65 18.16 -40.70
N GLU A 157 18.53 17.56 -39.88
CA GLU A 157 19.91 17.24 -40.30
C GLU A 157 19.95 16.27 -41.49
N HIS A 158 19.07 15.26 -41.49
CA HIS A 158 19.00 14.29 -42.58
C HIS A 158 18.46 14.88 -43.90
N SER A 159 17.66 15.95 -43.82
CA SER A 159 17.16 16.68 -45.01
C SER A 159 18.20 17.63 -45.59
N VAL A 160 19.08 18.21 -44.76
CA VAL A 160 20.15 19.11 -45.20
C VAL A 160 21.31 18.35 -45.84
N LEU A 161 21.59 17.12 -45.41
CA LEU A 161 22.63 16.25 -46.02
C LEU A 161 22.20 15.58 -47.33
N ALA A 162 20.91 15.65 -47.70
CA ALA A 162 20.37 15.06 -48.93
C ALA A 162 20.28 16.05 -50.11
N VAL A 163 20.76 17.29 -49.95
CA VAL A 163 20.86 18.35 -50.97
C VAL A 163 22.32 18.58 -51.32
#